data_AF-A0A2U8DN02-F1
#
_entry.id   AF-A0A2U8DN02-F1
#
_cell.length_a   1.000
_cell.length_b   1.000
_cell.length_c   1.000
_cell.angle_alpha   90.00
_cell.angle_beta   90.00
_cell.angle_gamma   90.00
#
_symmetry.space_group_name_H-M   'P 1'
#
loop_
_entity.id
_entity.type
_entity.pdbx_description
1 polymer ?
#
loop_
_entity_poly.entity_id
_entity_poly.type
_entity_poly.pdbx_seq_one_letter_code
_entity_poly.pdbx_strand_id
1 'polypeptide(L)'
;MKRSFKLLFNILIIFLITFSPFFVRASESKILTEFYNSDIKLNSINKRYYNDINIVKNKNLCTDTDKQQEKKIIASYNNYCNNIDQIKEIAKDNILNKNTNFLIHYTGNFSDLSGLPSKVANYVIACDNYAGYCVTSCKTTFYGYDKNLDIKFDVTYLLTHDEEIWVDNKVDSILQNIIRDSMTQDQKEKAIHDYIVRNVAYDQTAKKNNPYYALHDGTTMCQGYALLACKMLSKVNIKNLLVLGSVDGSSTYNHIWNLVNLNGKWYHLDCTWDDPVPDIPNSICYNYYNLTDDELAKDHNWEMLKYPFADTKYDLSVINIPVKAVELDKHQITLKIGETTSLAASVLPNNASNNSTKWNFNTEGVIYFDGKTIKGVKPGTVYVNVISNDGHFKDTCVVTVTNEIPDSIDINDSTQLQEKINVDKDKSWKIRFNKNISASALNKDNVFILDEFNNKVDIDLRFDVNKDTLIVKTLKNYTSGKTYYLVINKKIYSDSGKTMIKNIIMKFSIK
;
A
#
# COMPACT_ATOMS: atom_id res chain seq x y z
N MET A 1 21.82 -58.58 69.13
CA MET A 1 22.96 -58.25 70.03
C MET A 1 24.27 -58.53 69.28
N LYS A 2 25.39 -57.87 69.61
CA LYS A 2 26.63 -57.95 68.80
C LYS A 2 27.29 -59.35 68.87
N ARG A 3 27.81 -59.85 67.74
CA ARG A 3 29.21 -60.31 67.65
C ARG A 3 29.74 -60.26 66.22
N SER A 4 31.05 -60.10 66.11
CA SER A 4 31.81 -59.80 64.89
C SER A 4 32.99 -60.76 64.76
N PHE A 5 33.53 -60.94 63.56
CA PHE A 5 34.86 -61.51 63.38
C PHE A 5 35.73 -60.66 62.43
N LYS A 6 37.05 -60.75 62.62
CA LYS A 6 38.11 -60.03 61.89
C LYS A 6 39.09 -61.02 61.27
N LEU A 7 39.77 -60.59 60.21
CA LEU A 7 41.19 -60.83 59.87
C LEU A 7 41.60 -59.53 59.09
N LEU A 8 42.67 -58.78 59.37
CA LEU A 8 44.12 -59.09 59.41
C LEU A 8 44.61 -59.54 58.01
N PHE A 9 45.76 -59.09 57.46
CA PHE A 9 46.90 -58.27 57.93
C PHE A 9 47.61 -57.68 56.67
N ASN A 10 48.57 -56.74 56.63
CA ASN A 10 49.34 -55.88 57.56
C ASN A 10 49.75 -54.59 56.73
N ILE A 11 50.79 -53.74 56.87
CA ILE A 11 51.97 -53.52 57.75
C ILE A 11 52.28 -51.97 57.83
N LEU A 12 53.55 -51.53 57.83
CA LEU A 12 54.02 -50.15 58.12
C LEU A 12 55.40 -49.89 57.48
N ILE A 13 55.76 -48.61 57.18
CA ILE A 13 57.10 -48.02 57.41
C ILE A 13 57.05 -46.47 57.32
N ILE A 14 57.99 -45.77 57.97
CA ILE A 14 58.01 -44.32 58.26
C ILE A 14 59.44 -43.79 58.06
N PHE A 15 59.64 -42.54 57.57
CA PHE A 15 60.53 -41.53 58.19
C PHE A 15 60.40 -40.12 57.58
N LEU A 16 60.81 -39.09 58.34
CA LEU A 16 60.84 -37.66 57.98
C LEU A 16 62.25 -37.22 57.57
N ILE A 17 62.37 -36.06 56.89
CA ILE A 17 63.21 -34.91 57.33
C ILE A 17 62.86 -33.64 56.52
N THR A 18 63.19 -32.46 57.05
CA THR A 18 62.69 -31.13 56.63
C THR A 18 63.74 -30.24 55.95
N PHE A 19 63.33 -29.36 55.02
CA PHE A 19 63.79 -27.96 54.90
C PHE A 19 62.83 -27.14 54.00
N SER A 20 63.00 -25.82 53.93
CA SER A 20 62.09 -24.82 53.32
C SER A 20 62.89 -23.79 52.46
N PRO A 21 62.27 -22.74 51.87
CA PRO A 21 61.03 -22.63 51.09
C PRO A 21 61.27 -21.96 49.69
N PHE A 22 60.26 -21.89 48.79
CA PHE A 22 59.81 -20.69 48.02
C PHE A 22 58.84 -21.01 46.83
N PHE A 23 57.78 -20.19 46.72
CA PHE A 23 57.04 -19.72 45.52
C PHE A 23 56.29 -20.65 44.50
N VAL A 24 54.95 -20.61 44.62
CA VAL A 24 53.95 -20.18 43.58
C VAL A 24 53.12 -21.21 42.74
N ARG A 25 51.78 -21.02 42.87
CA ARG A 25 50.60 -21.36 42.01
C ARG A 25 50.15 -22.82 41.75
N ALA A 26 48.98 -23.15 42.33
CA ALA A 26 47.65 -23.37 41.68
C ALA A 26 47.52 -24.25 40.41
N SER A 27 46.44 -25.03 40.18
CA SER A 27 45.28 -25.45 41.02
C SER A 27 44.40 -26.49 40.27
N GLU A 28 43.44 -27.12 41.00
CA GLU A 28 42.24 -27.84 40.51
C GLU A 28 42.34 -29.21 39.79
N SER A 29 41.47 -30.15 40.19
CA SER A 29 40.42 -30.79 39.35
C SER A 29 39.84 -32.08 39.98
N LYS A 30 38.51 -32.28 39.86
CA LYS A 30 37.65 -33.50 40.09
C LYS A 30 36.21 -33.05 40.52
N ILE A 31 35.08 -33.66 40.12
CA ILE A 31 34.85 -34.90 39.33
C ILE A 31 33.43 -34.98 38.67
N LEU A 32 33.37 -35.53 37.45
CA LEU A 32 32.29 -36.32 36.77
C LEU A 32 30.87 -35.75 36.46
N THR A 33 30.10 -36.58 35.72
CA THR A 33 28.94 -36.26 34.84
C THR A 33 28.02 -37.49 34.70
N GLU A 34 26.71 -37.32 34.44
CA GLU A 34 25.80 -38.41 33.99
C GLU A 34 24.86 -37.98 32.82
N PHE A 35 24.34 -38.95 32.06
CA PHE A 35 23.55 -38.76 30.83
C PHE A 35 22.38 -39.77 30.72
N TYR A 36 21.20 -39.33 30.26
CA TYR A 36 19.97 -40.13 30.10
C TYR A 36 19.39 -40.10 28.67
N ASN A 37 18.62 -41.12 28.23
CA ASN A 37 17.98 -41.24 26.89
C ASN A 37 16.57 -41.88 27.00
N SER A 38 15.65 -41.62 26.05
CA SER A 38 14.50 -42.51 25.71
C SER A 38 13.71 -42.08 24.45
N ASP A 39 13.27 -43.01 23.60
CA ASP A 39 12.47 -42.80 22.37
C ASP A 39 10.93 -42.84 22.56
N ILE A 40 10.15 -42.05 21.78
CA ILE A 40 8.71 -42.26 21.47
C ILE A 40 8.35 -41.82 20.02
N LYS A 41 7.36 -42.50 19.39
CA LYS A 41 6.75 -42.13 18.09
C LYS A 41 5.49 -41.26 18.27
N LEU A 42 5.35 -40.17 17.49
CA LEU A 42 4.12 -39.35 17.37
C LEU A 42 3.96 -38.75 15.95
N ASN A 43 2.80 -38.14 15.68
CA ASN A 43 2.19 -38.01 14.34
C ASN A 43 2.73 -36.86 13.45
N SER A 44 2.47 -36.96 12.13
CA SER A 44 3.32 -36.44 11.05
C SER A 44 3.40 -34.92 10.88
N ILE A 45 2.34 -34.14 11.10
CA ILE A 45 2.33 -32.71 10.78
C ILE A 45 2.91 -31.84 11.91
N ASN A 46 2.72 -32.22 13.19
CA ASN A 46 3.23 -31.44 14.34
C ASN A 46 4.47 -32.01 15.06
N LYS A 47 5.02 -33.18 14.68
CA LYS A 47 6.31 -33.63 15.26
C LYS A 47 7.50 -32.71 14.94
N ARG A 48 7.29 -31.70 14.09
CA ARG A 48 8.29 -30.69 13.70
C ARG A 48 8.30 -29.44 14.59
N TYR A 49 7.21 -29.12 15.30
CA TYR A 49 7.12 -27.89 16.10
C TYR A 49 7.60 -28.11 17.55
N TYR A 50 6.88 -28.86 18.39
CA TYR A 50 7.34 -29.15 19.77
C TYR A 50 7.05 -30.58 20.24
N ASN A 51 7.96 -31.51 19.94
CA ASN A 51 8.55 -32.41 20.95
C ASN A 51 9.53 -33.42 20.32
N ASP A 52 10.74 -33.47 20.88
CA ASP A 52 11.56 -34.68 21.04
C ASP A 52 12.84 -34.32 21.83
N ILE A 53 12.93 -34.68 23.12
CA ILE A 53 14.19 -34.63 23.87
C ILE A 53 15.02 -35.87 23.49
N ASN A 54 15.53 -35.87 22.27
CA ASN A 54 16.41 -36.93 21.77
C ASN A 54 17.86 -36.65 22.20
N ILE A 55 18.16 -36.97 23.46
CA ILE A 55 19.55 -37.14 23.90
C ILE A 55 20.08 -38.42 23.25
N VAL A 56 20.79 -38.27 22.13
CA VAL A 56 21.48 -39.37 21.45
C VAL A 56 22.92 -39.39 21.93
N LYS A 57 23.25 -40.37 22.79
CA LYS A 57 24.62 -40.70 23.19
C LYS A 57 25.43 -41.15 21.96
N ASN A 58 26.14 -40.22 21.33
CA ASN A 58 27.15 -40.55 20.32
C ASN A 58 28.54 -40.17 20.83
N LYS A 59 29.44 -41.16 20.86
CA LYS A 59 30.69 -41.13 21.62
C LYS A 59 31.87 -40.84 20.68
N ASN A 60 32.09 -39.57 20.35
CA ASN A 60 33.34 -39.09 19.72
C ASN A 60 33.72 -37.73 20.31
N LEU A 61 35.02 -37.52 20.52
CA LEU A 61 35.54 -36.27 21.10
C LEU A 61 35.74 -35.23 19.99
N CYS A 62 35.28 -34.00 20.23
CA CYS A 62 35.69 -32.82 19.46
C CYS A 62 37.22 -32.61 19.63
N THR A 63 37.94 -32.38 18.54
CA THR A 63 39.40 -32.25 18.56
C THR A 63 39.82 -30.79 18.69
N ASP A 64 41.06 -30.53 19.14
CA ASP A 64 41.54 -29.15 19.32
C ASP A 64 41.68 -28.36 18.01
N THR A 65 41.61 -29.04 16.86
CA THR A 65 41.54 -28.45 15.51
C THR A 65 40.23 -27.66 15.32
N ASP A 66 39.10 -28.23 15.72
CA ASP A 66 37.76 -27.67 15.50
C ASP A 66 37.62 -26.31 16.23
N LYS A 67 38.13 -26.27 17.47
CA LYS A 67 38.14 -25.08 18.35
C LYS A 67 38.90 -23.89 17.78
N GLN A 68 39.88 -24.10 16.88
CA GLN A 68 40.60 -23.00 16.23
C GLN A 68 39.80 -22.36 15.10
N GLN A 69 38.94 -23.13 14.43
CA GLN A 69 38.09 -22.62 13.36
C GLN A 69 36.85 -21.90 13.93
N GLU A 70 36.26 -22.41 15.01
CA GLU A 70 35.19 -21.72 15.77
C GLU A 70 35.68 -20.40 16.39
N LYS A 71 36.91 -20.34 16.91
CA LYS A 71 37.50 -19.09 17.46
C LYS A 71 37.57 -17.92 16.48
N LYS A 72 37.47 -18.18 15.17
CA LYS A 72 37.41 -17.12 14.14
C LYS A 72 35.99 -16.60 13.87
N ILE A 73 34.97 -17.32 14.32
CA ILE A 73 33.54 -16.95 14.24
C ILE A 73 33.11 -16.20 15.51
N ILE A 74 33.65 -16.57 16.68
CA ILE A 74 33.32 -16.00 18.01
C ILE A 74 33.67 -14.48 18.15
N ALA A 75 34.42 -13.91 17.21
CA ALA A 75 35.11 -12.63 17.39
C ALA A 75 34.28 -11.33 17.13
N SER A 76 32.94 -11.37 17.03
CA SER A 76 32.15 -10.18 16.65
C SER A 76 30.85 -9.88 17.42
N TYR A 77 30.29 -10.80 18.23
CA TYR A 77 29.06 -10.54 19.00
C TYR A 77 29.15 -10.99 20.46
N ASN A 78 29.12 -10.02 21.38
CA ASN A 78 29.16 -10.24 22.83
C ASN A 78 27.78 -10.64 23.39
N ASN A 79 27.29 -11.82 23.00
CA ASN A 79 26.00 -12.38 23.46
C ASN A 79 26.08 -12.93 24.90
N TYR A 80 26.54 -12.13 25.86
CA TYR A 80 26.64 -12.48 27.28
C TYR A 80 25.32 -12.25 27.99
N CYS A 81 24.82 -13.27 28.70
CA CYS A 81 23.59 -13.22 29.48
C CYS A 81 23.69 -14.00 30.79
N ASN A 82 22.78 -13.74 31.73
CA ASN A 82 22.71 -14.40 33.04
C ASN A 82 21.31 -14.92 33.42
N ASN A 83 20.28 -14.60 32.62
CA ASN A 83 18.90 -15.04 32.82
C ASN A 83 18.26 -15.49 31.51
N ILE A 84 17.14 -16.20 31.60
CA ILE A 84 16.48 -16.79 30.43
C ILE A 84 15.75 -15.77 29.56
N ASP A 85 15.35 -14.61 30.09
CA ASP A 85 14.71 -13.56 29.30
C ASP A 85 15.68 -12.92 28.31
N GLN A 86 16.93 -12.71 28.71
CA GLN A 86 18.02 -12.31 27.80
C GLN A 86 18.28 -13.36 26.70
N ILE A 87 18.26 -14.67 27.02
CA ILE A 87 18.43 -15.71 25.99
C ILE A 87 17.29 -15.64 24.97
N LYS A 88 16.04 -15.49 25.43
CA LYS A 88 14.87 -15.38 24.56
C LYS A 88 14.96 -14.16 23.64
N GLU A 89 15.39 -13.00 24.15
CA GLU A 89 15.57 -11.79 23.33
C GLU A 89 16.64 -11.97 22.26
N ILE A 90 17.85 -12.43 22.63
CA ILE A 90 18.94 -12.65 21.67
C ILE A 90 18.54 -13.71 20.63
N ALA A 91 17.86 -14.78 21.04
CA ALA A 91 17.38 -15.81 20.12
C ALA A 91 16.27 -15.30 19.19
N LYS A 92 15.34 -14.47 19.69
CA LYS A 92 14.30 -13.78 18.90
C LYS A 92 14.95 -12.88 17.85
N ASP A 93 15.92 -12.03 18.21
CA ASP A 93 16.63 -11.17 17.26
C ASP A 93 17.35 -11.98 16.18
N ASN A 94 18.00 -13.09 16.53
CA ASN A 94 18.65 -13.98 15.56
C ASN A 94 17.64 -14.69 14.63
N ILE A 95 16.47 -15.08 15.16
CA ILE A 95 15.40 -15.75 14.40
C ILE A 95 14.71 -14.78 13.42
N LEU A 96 14.48 -13.52 13.83
CA LEU A 96 13.98 -12.46 12.96
C LEU A 96 14.95 -12.18 11.80
N ASN A 97 16.27 -12.19 12.07
CA ASN A 97 17.31 -12.06 11.04
C ASN A 97 17.56 -13.34 10.22
N LYS A 98 16.82 -14.43 10.46
CA LYS A 98 16.97 -15.75 9.80
C LYS A 98 18.35 -16.41 9.97
N ASN A 99 19.07 -16.11 11.06
CA ASN A 99 20.36 -16.75 11.35
C ASN A 99 20.17 -18.25 11.60
N THR A 100 20.76 -19.10 10.77
CA THR A 100 20.59 -20.58 10.85
C THR A 100 21.40 -21.21 11.99
N ASN A 101 22.43 -20.52 12.46
CA ASN A 101 23.21 -20.91 13.62
C ASN A 101 23.72 -19.67 14.36
N PHE A 102 23.76 -19.74 15.69
CA PHE A 102 24.32 -18.68 16.55
C PHE A 102 24.72 -19.23 17.92
N LEU A 103 25.57 -18.47 18.64
CA LEU A 103 26.03 -18.78 19.98
C LEU A 103 25.55 -17.72 20.98
N ILE A 104 25.17 -18.15 22.17
CA ILE A 104 24.84 -17.30 23.32
C ILE A 104 25.66 -17.78 24.52
N HIS A 105 26.38 -16.88 25.17
CA HIS A 105 27.15 -17.18 26.37
C HIS A 105 26.32 -16.91 27.63
N TYR A 106 26.14 -17.91 28.48
CA TYR A 106 25.22 -17.87 29.61
C TYR A 106 25.91 -18.19 30.94
N THR A 107 25.67 -17.31 31.92
CA THR A 107 26.32 -17.30 33.24
C THR A 107 25.36 -17.55 34.41
N GLY A 108 24.10 -17.91 34.14
CA GLY A 108 23.13 -18.34 35.16
C GLY A 108 23.15 -19.87 35.40
N ASN A 109 22.16 -20.39 36.14
CA ASN A 109 22.12 -21.80 36.53
C ASN A 109 21.60 -22.68 35.38
N PHE A 110 22.23 -23.84 35.14
CA PHE A 110 21.79 -24.77 34.09
C PHE A 110 20.34 -25.26 34.28
N SER A 111 19.85 -25.31 35.52
CA SER A 111 18.45 -25.64 35.88
C SER A 111 17.42 -24.77 35.15
N ASP A 112 17.75 -23.50 34.95
CA ASP A 112 16.80 -22.47 34.53
C ASP A 112 16.47 -22.63 33.03
N LEU A 113 17.38 -23.28 32.30
CA LEU A 113 17.33 -23.62 30.88
C LEU A 113 16.46 -24.85 30.57
N SER A 114 15.82 -25.49 31.56
CA SER A 114 14.89 -26.58 31.32
C SER A 114 13.77 -26.15 30.34
N GLY A 115 13.59 -26.90 29.24
CA GLY A 115 12.63 -26.56 28.18
C GLY A 115 12.99 -25.35 27.31
N LEU A 116 14.27 -24.93 27.26
CA LEU A 116 14.70 -23.72 26.55
C LEU A 116 14.20 -23.60 25.09
N PRO A 117 14.25 -24.63 24.20
CA PRO A 117 13.78 -24.48 22.82
C PRO A 117 12.30 -24.06 22.74
N SER A 118 11.43 -24.71 23.51
CA SER A 118 10.00 -24.39 23.55
C SER A 118 9.74 -23.03 24.21
N LYS A 119 10.50 -22.66 25.25
CA LYS A 119 10.42 -21.33 25.89
C LYS A 119 10.82 -20.20 24.92
N VAL A 120 11.90 -20.40 24.15
CA VAL A 120 12.38 -19.46 23.13
C VAL A 120 11.35 -19.30 22.02
N ALA A 121 10.92 -20.40 21.40
CA ALA A 121 10.12 -20.28 20.20
C ALA A 121 8.63 -19.97 20.47
N ASN A 122 8.06 -20.34 21.63
CA ASN A 122 6.80 -19.76 22.11
C ASN A 122 6.89 -18.24 22.31
N TYR A 123 8.05 -17.74 22.76
CA TYR A 123 8.29 -16.30 22.93
C TYR A 123 8.44 -15.60 21.58
N VAL A 124 9.14 -16.21 20.60
CA VAL A 124 9.14 -15.69 19.23
C VAL A 124 7.72 -15.59 18.68
N ILE A 125 6.91 -16.66 18.77
CA ILE A 125 5.50 -16.65 18.30
C ILE A 125 4.68 -15.53 18.96
N ALA A 126 4.97 -15.19 20.23
CA ALA A 126 4.30 -14.11 20.96
C ALA A 126 4.79 -12.69 20.59
N CYS A 127 6.03 -12.55 20.09
CA CYS A 127 6.60 -11.28 19.61
C CYS A 127 6.31 -11.04 18.11
N ASP A 128 6.43 -12.08 17.29
CA ASP A 128 6.19 -12.10 15.85
C ASP A 128 5.67 -13.50 15.47
N ASN A 129 4.35 -13.59 15.24
CA ASN A 129 3.70 -14.85 14.89
C ASN A 129 4.19 -15.39 13.53
N TYR A 130 4.41 -14.52 12.53
CA TYR A 130 4.88 -14.94 11.21
C TYR A 130 6.28 -15.57 11.30
N ALA A 131 7.23 -14.91 11.97
CA ALA A 131 8.58 -15.40 12.14
C ALA A 131 8.61 -16.71 12.97
N GLY A 132 7.78 -16.78 14.02
CA GLY A 132 7.64 -17.97 14.85
C GLY A 132 7.11 -19.18 14.09
N TYR A 133 6.04 -19.04 13.32
CA TYR A 133 5.50 -20.12 12.48
C TYR A 133 6.40 -20.46 11.28
N CYS A 134 7.29 -19.55 10.86
CA CYS A 134 8.34 -19.82 9.88
C CYS A 134 9.54 -20.65 10.40
N VAL A 135 9.63 -20.97 11.70
CA VAL A 135 10.66 -21.88 12.24
C VAL A 135 10.16 -23.33 12.16
N THR A 136 10.92 -24.21 11.50
CA THR A 136 10.57 -25.64 11.32
C THR A 136 11.42 -26.60 12.15
N SER A 137 12.41 -26.08 12.89
CA SER A 137 13.22 -26.79 13.89
C SER A 137 14.08 -25.77 14.62
N CYS A 138 14.16 -25.85 15.94
CA CYS A 138 15.11 -25.10 16.76
C CYS A 138 15.78 -26.09 17.74
N LYS A 139 17.10 -26.28 17.61
CA LYS A 139 17.89 -27.20 18.44
C LYS A 139 18.91 -26.42 19.25
N THR A 140 19.13 -26.82 20.50
CA THR A 140 20.12 -26.21 21.40
C THR A 140 21.16 -27.24 21.82
N THR A 141 22.43 -26.94 21.60
CA THR A 141 23.57 -27.72 22.11
C THR A 141 24.32 -26.91 23.16
N PHE A 142 24.65 -27.53 24.29
CA PHE A 142 25.29 -26.87 25.44
C PHE A 142 26.74 -27.32 25.59
N TYR A 143 27.65 -26.36 25.77
CA TYR A 143 29.08 -26.58 25.99
C TYR A 143 29.51 -25.83 27.27
N GLY A 144 30.45 -26.37 28.04
CA GLY A 144 30.92 -25.76 29.30
C GLY A 144 30.38 -26.45 30.56
N TYR A 145 30.11 -25.66 31.61
CA TYR A 145 29.68 -26.12 32.94
C TYR A 145 28.75 -25.10 33.61
N ASP A 146 28.10 -25.43 34.74
CA ASP A 146 27.14 -24.53 35.42
C ASP A 146 27.72 -23.12 35.61
N LYS A 147 26.94 -22.09 35.26
CA LYS A 147 27.32 -20.66 35.25
C LYS A 147 28.45 -20.26 34.29
N ASN A 148 28.83 -21.14 33.36
CA ASN A 148 29.77 -20.85 32.28
C ASN A 148 29.45 -21.74 31.06
N LEU A 149 28.37 -21.41 30.34
CA LEU A 149 27.81 -22.21 29.26
C LEU A 149 27.77 -21.45 27.94
N ASP A 150 28.34 -22.03 26.89
CA ASP A 150 28.05 -21.62 25.52
C ASP A 150 26.85 -22.44 25.00
N ILE A 151 25.79 -21.74 24.62
CA ILE A 151 24.55 -22.32 24.07
C ILE A 151 24.55 -22.08 22.57
N LYS A 152 24.78 -23.14 21.79
CA LYS A 152 24.65 -23.11 20.33
C LYS A 152 23.20 -23.38 19.94
N PHE A 153 22.64 -22.49 19.14
CA PHE A 153 21.37 -22.69 18.47
C PHE A 153 21.62 -23.13 17.02
N ASP A 154 20.89 -24.15 16.58
CA ASP A 154 20.78 -24.57 15.18
C ASP A 154 19.31 -24.51 14.76
N VAL A 155 18.99 -23.59 13.85
CA VAL A 155 17.62 -23.23 13.46
C VAL A 155 17.39 -23.51 11.97
N THR A 156 16.27 -24.15 11.65
CA THR A 156 15.85 -24.45 10.27
C THR A 156 14.56 -23.73 9.95
N TYR A 157 14.60 -22.83 8.97
CA TYR A 157 13.46 -22.03 8.54
C TYR A 157 12.66 -22.71 7.43
N LEU A 158 11.44 -22.21 7.22
CA LEU A 158 10.51 -22.60 6.16
C LEU A 158 10.80 -21.93 4.80
N LEU A 159 11.54 -20.83 4.83
CA LEU A 159 12.08 -20.09 3.70
C LEU A 159 13.57 -19.80 3.99
N THR A 160 14.40 -19.77 2.96
CA THR A 160 15.73 -19.16 3.04
C THR A 160 15.63 -17.63 3.18
N HIS A 161 16.75 -16.99 3.53
CA HIS A 161 16.82 -15.53 3.66
C HIS A 161 16.50 -14.82 2.32
N ASP A 162 17.02 -15.34 1.21
CA ASP A 162 16.80 -14.77 -0.13
C ASP A 162 15.35 -14.97 -0.62
N GLU A 163 14.73 -16.12 -0.33
CA GLU A 163 13.30 -16.35 -0.61
C GLU A 163 12.39 -15.42 0.22
N GLU A 164 12.73 -15.17 1.50
CA GLU A 164 11.99 -14.23 2.35
C GLU A 164 12.08 -12.80 1.80
N ILE A 165 13.29 -12.34 1.44
CA ILE A 165 13.49 -11.03 0.78
C ILE A 165 12.71 -10.95 -0.55
N TRP A 166 12.72 -12.02 -1.35
CA TRP A 166 11.95 -12.06 -2.60
C TRP A 166 10.44 -11.95 -2.33
N VAL A 167 9.93 -12.69 -1.34
CA VAL A 167 8.52 -12.63 -0.91
C VAL A 167 8.15 -11.23 -0.43
N ASP A 168 8.97 -10.58 0.39
CA ASP A 168 8.67 -9.22 0.88
C ASP A 168 8.59 -8.20 -0.26
N ASN A 169 9.58 -8.19 -1.17
CA ASN A 169 9.56 -7.31 -2.34
C ASN A 169 8.36 -7.59 -3.27
N LYS A 170 7.99 -8.88 -3.44
CA LYS A 170 6.84 -9.30 -4.23
C LYS A 170 5.53 -8.87 -3.59
N VAL A 171 5.38 -9.03 -2.26
CA VAL A 171 4.22 -8.57 -1.50
C VAL A 171 4.09 -7.04 -1.56
N ASP A 172 5.16 -6.28 -1.35
CA ASP A 172 5.10 -4.81 -1.44
C ASP A 172 4.67 -4.35 -2.85
N SER A 173 5.18 -5.01 -3.90
CA SER A 173 4.75 -4.78 -5.28
C SER A 173 3.27 -5.11 -5.53
N ILE A 174 2.72 -6.13 -4.85
CA ILE A 174 1.29 -6.49 -4.94
C ILE A 174 0.44 -5.46 -4.20
N LEU A 175 0.80 -5.13 -2.95
CA LEU A 175 0.08 -4.20 -2.10
C LEU A 175 0.00 -2.80 -2.74
N GLN A 176 1.06 -2.31 -3.38
CA GLN A 176 1.06 -1.06 -4.14
C GLN A 176 0.02 -1.02 -5.28
N ASN A 177 -0.43 -2.16 -5.80
CA ASN A 177 -1.42 -2.25 -6.88
C ASN A 177 -2.85 -2.47 -6.37
N ILE A 178 -3.04 -3.21 -5.28
CA ILE A 178 -4.37 -3.58 -4.76
C ILE A 178 -4.85 -2.69 -3.60
N ILE A 179 -3.95 -2.01 -2.89
CA ILE A 179 -4.24 -1.17 -1.73
C ILE A 179 -4.22 0.31 -2.11
N ARG A 180 -5.07 1.11 -1.45
CA ARG A 180 -5.06 2.57 -1.51
C ARG A 180 -5.16 3.10 -0.08
N ASP A 181 -4.50 4.22 0.22
CA ASP A 181 -4.45 4.77 1.57
C ASP A 181 -5.85 5.02 2.15
N SER A 182 -6.78 5.50 1.32
CA SER A 182 -8.17 5.80 1.68
C SER A 182 -9.02 4.58 2.08
N MET A 183 -8.62 3.36 1.69
CA MET A 183 -9.40 2.16 1.98
C MET A 183 -9.49 1.87 3.49
N THR A 184 -10.66 1.42 3.94
CA THR A 184 -10.87 0.90 5.31
C THR A 184 -10.08 -0.40 5.55
N GLN A 185 -9.98 -0.84 6.80
CA GLN A 185 -9.37 -2.15 7.09
C GLN A 185 -10.10 -3.28 6.35
N ASP A 186 -11.42 -3.26 6.35
CA ASP A 186 -12.30 -4.18 5.64
C ASP A 186 -12.04 -4.22 4.12
N GLN A 187 -11.91 -3.05 3.47
CA GLN A 187 -11.57 -2.97 2.05
C GLN A 187 -10.15 -3.47 1.74
N LYS A 188 -9.19 -3.25 2.66
CA LYS A 188 -7.79 -3.68 2.52
C LYS A 188 -7.64 -5.19 2.70
N GLU A 189 -8.27 -5.75 3.74
CA GLU A 189 -8.34 -7.21 3.95
C GLU A 189 -9.00 -7.90 2.76
N LYS A 190 -10.18 -7.42 2.32
CA LYS A 190 -10.87 -8.02 1.18
C LYS A 190 -10.00 -7.99 -0.08
N ALA A 191 -9.30 -6.89 -0.36
CA ALA A 191 -8.38 -6.82 -1.49
C ALA A 191 -7.24 -7.86 -1.40
N ILE A 192 -6.71 -8.11 -0.19
CA ILE A 192 -5.67 -9.12 0.06
C ILE A 192 -6.22 -10.53 -0.12
N HIS A 193 -7.36 -10.85 0.48
CA HIS A 193 -8.05 -12.14 0.32
C HIS A 193 -8.37 -12.43 -1.15
N ASP A 194 -9.04 -11.48 -1.83
CA ASP A 194 -9.41 -11.55 -3.24
C ASP A 194 -8.21 -11.60 -4.19
N TYR A 195 -7.00 -11.25 -3.71
CA TYR A 195 -5.76 -11.47 -4.43
C TYR A 195 -5.24 -12.89 -4.22
N ILE A 196 -5.11 -13.34 -2.96
CA ILE A 196 -4.55 -14.66 -2.62
C ILE A 196 -5.37 -15.78 -3.26
N VAL A 197 -6.67 -15.85 -2.98
CA VAL A 197 -7.58 -16.91 -3.48
C VAL A 197 -7.62 -16.99 -5.00
N ARG A 198 -7.35 -15.88 -5.70
CA ARG A 198 -7.43 -15.78 -7.15
C ARG A 198 -6.11 -16.07 -7.89
N ASN A 199 -4.98 -16.12 -7.16
CA ASN A 199 -3.63 -16.25 -7.73
C ASN A 199 -2.87 -17.45 -7.14
N VAL A 200 -3.46 -18.22 -6.22
CA VAL A 200 -2.84 -19.35 -5.53
C VAL A 200 -3.83 -20.51 -5.46
N ALA A 201 -3.46 -21.67 -6.00
CA ALA A 201 -4.29 -22.88 -6.04
C ALA A 201 -3.74 -24.01 -5.12
N TYR A 202 -4.63 -24.73 -4.43
CA TYR A 202 -4.24 -25.66 -3.36
C TYR A 202 -3.35 -26.84 -3.82
N ASP A 203 -2.17 -27.01 -3.18
CA ASP A 203 -1.22 -28.10 -3.47
C ASP A 203 -1.67 -29.44 -2.88
N GLN A 204 -2.48 -30.16 -3.64
CA GLN A 204 -2.89 -31.55 -3.34
C GLN A 204 -1.71 -32.55 -3.33
N THR A 205 -0.49 -32.17 -3.72
CA THR A 205 0.71 -33.04 -3.64
C THR A 205 1.44 -32.95 -2.30
N ALA A 206 1.03 -32.02 -1.43
CA ALA A 206 1.52 -31.80 -0.08
C ALA A 206 3.03 -31.53 0.05
N LYS A 207 3.60 -30.72 -0.86
CA LYS A 207 5.03 -30.39 -0.93
C LYS A 207 5.34 -28.91 -0.75
N LYS A 208 4.43 -28.04 -1.19
CA LYS A 208 4.56 -26.58 -1.17
C LYS A 208 3.79 -26.06 0.04
N ASN A 209 4.43 -25.36 0.96
CA ASN A 209 3.79 -24.97 2.24
C ASN A 209 4.22 -23.59 2.77
N ASN A 210 4.71 -22.71 1.89
CA ASN A 210 5.22 -21.39 2.27
C ASN A 210 4.73 -20.28 1.30
N PRO A 211 4.91 -18.99 1.65
CA PRO A 211 4.54 -17.87 0.79
C PRO A 211 5.37 -17.73 -0.49
N TYR A 212 6.59 -18.29 -0.54
CA TYR A 212 7.40 -18.27 -1.75
C TYR A 212 6.74 -19.11 -2.85
N TYR A 213 6.41 -20.38 -2.58
CA TYR A 213 5.66 -21.21 -3.53
C TYR A 213 4.30 -20.61 -3.90
N ALA A 214 3.60 -19.99 -2.93
CA ALA A 214 2.34 -19.31 -3.18
C ALA A 214 2.48 -18.21 -4.27
N LEU A 215 3.51 -17.37 -4.17
CA LEU A 215 3.70 -16.20 -5.04
C LEU A 215 4.57 -16.45 -6.28
N HIS A 216 5.39 -17.50 -6.28
CA HIS A 216 6.31 -17.86 -7.37
C HIS A 216 5.70 -18.95 -8.28
N ASP A 217 5.14 -20.01 -7.69
CA ASP A 217 4.58 -21.14 -8.42
C ASP A 217 3.05 -21.04 -8.60
N GLY A 218 2.38 -20.13 -7.87
CA GLY A 218 0.92 -20.01 -7.86
C GLY A 218 0.22 -21.16 -7.12
N THR A 219 0.90 -21.87 -6.21
CA THR A 219 0.30 -23.02 -5.51
C THR A 219 1.01 -23.38 -4.20
N THR A 220 0.25 -23.72 -3.16
CA THR A 220 0.76 -24.04 -1.81
C THR A 220 -0.28 -24.79 -0.95
N MET A 221 0.08 -25.29 0.23
CA MET A 221 -0.82 -25.82 1.27
C MET A 221 -1.25 -24.71 2.25
N CYS A 222 -2.23 -25.00 3.12
CA CYS A 222 -2.74 -24.08 4.17
C CYS A 222 -1.69 -23.20 4.85
N GLN A 223 -0.55 -23.76 5.28
CA GLN A 223 0.54 -23.01 5.90
C GLN A 223 1.08 -21.87 5.02
N GLY A 224 1.11 -22.05 3.69
CA GLY A 224 1.49 -21.01 2.74
C GLY A 224 0.43 -19.91 2.58
N TYR A 225 -0.86 -20.26 2.52
CA TYR A 225 -1.96 -19.29 2.50
C TYR A 225 -1.96 -18.44 3.77
N ALA A 226 -1.96 -19.10 4.93
CA ALA A 226 -2.06 -18.44 6.23
C ALA A 226 -0.86 -17.51 6.50
N LEU A 227 0.36 -17.94 6.16
CA LEU A 227 1.56 -17.11 6.27
C LEU A 227 1.56 -15.94 5.26
N LEU A 228 1.10 -16.15 4.03
CA LEU A 228 1.02 -15.09 3.02
C LEU A 228 0.00 -14.02 3.44
N ALA A 229 -1.21 -14.43 3.81
CA ALA A 229 -2.23 -13.55 4.36
C ALA A 229 -1.73 -12.81 5.61
N CYS A 230 -1.08 -13.51 6.54
CA CYS A 230 -0.46 -12.89 7.72
C CYS A 230 0.52 -11.77 7.36
N LYS A 231 1.49 -12.03 6.45
CA LYS A 231 2.46 -11.02 6.00
C LYS A 231 1.78 -9.84 5.32
N MET A 232 0.82 -10.09 4.42
CA MET A 232 0.10 -9.06 3.67
C MET A 232 -0.75 -8.16 4.59
N LEU A 233 -1.50 -8.75 5.52
CA LEU A 233 -2.31 -8.03 6.50
C LEU A 233 -1.45 -7.20 7.47
N SER A 234 -0.35 -7.77 7.97
CA SER A 234 0.59 -7.06 8.84
C SER A 234 1.22 -5.85 8.15
N LYS A 235 1.62 -5.98 6.87
CA LYS A 235 2.19 -4.85 6.08
C LYS A 235 1.20 -3.72 5.82
N VAL A 236 -0.12 -3.97 5.86
CA VAL A 236 -1.16 -2.90 5.80
C VAL A 236 -1.65 -2.43 7.17
N ASN A 237 -0.96 -2.80 8.26
CA ASN A 237 -1.30 -2.49 9.66
C ASN A 237 -2.65 -3.07 10.13
N ILE A 238 -3.07 -4.21 9.57
CA ILE A 238 -4.19 -5.01 10.09
C ILE A 238 -3.61 -6.07 11.03
N LYS A 239 -3.88 -5.91 12.33
CA LYS A 239 -3.45 -6.84 13.37
C LYS A 239 -4.11 -8.20 13.12
N ASN A 240 -3.30 -9.24 13.02
CA ASN A 240 -3.75 -10.61 12.79
C ASN A 240 -2.94 -11.59 13.64
N LEU A 241 -3.43 -12.82 13.76
CA LEU A 241 -2.78 -13.96 14.41
C LEU A 241 -2.87 -15.19 13.48
N LEU A 242 -2.00 -16.16 13.74
CA LEU A 242 -2.00 -17.46 13.07
C LEU A 242 -2.56 -18.50 14.04
N VAL A 243 -3.69 -19.11 13.67
CA VAL A 243 -4.40 -20.10 14.49
C VAL A 243 -4.02 -21.49 14.00
N LEU A 244 -3.44 -22.29 14.89
CA LEU A 244 -3.14 -23.71 14.65
C LEU A 244 -4.23 -24.58 15.29
N GLY A 245 -4.78 -25.51 14.51
CA GLY A 245 -5.86 -26.40 14.94
C GLY A 245 -5.95 -27.66 14.09
N SER A 246 -7.17 -28.18 13.95
CA SER A 246 -7.50 -29.37 13.16
C SER A 246 -8.92 -29.31 12.61
N VAL A 247 -9.19 -30.05 11.53
CA VAL A 247 -10.46 -30.02 10.78
C VAL A 247 -11.16 -31.38 10.76
N ASP A 248 -12.43 -31.40 10.33
CA ASP A 248 -13.30 -32.59 10.18
C ASP A 248 -13.43 -33.44 11.46
N GLY A 249 -13.28 -32.81 12.63
CA GLY A 249 -13.28 -33.48 13.94
C GLY A 249 -12.13 -34.47 14.16
N SER A 250 -11.11 -34.51 13.27
CA SER A 250 -10.02 -35.48 13.33
C SER A 250 -8.70 -34.83 13.75
N SER A 251 -8.16 -35.29 14.88
CA SER A 251 -6.84 -34.91 15.39
C SER A 251 -5.64 -35.40 14.54
N THR A 252 -5.89 -35.91 13.33
CA THR A 252 -4.86 -36.22 12.32
C THR A 252 -4.70 -35.15 11.24
N TYR A 253 -5.74 -34.36 10.97
CA TYR A 253 -5.73 -33.33 9.94
C TYR A 253 -5.48 -31.96 10.58
N ASN A 254 -4.20 -31.70 10.89
CA ASN A 254 -3.75 -30.41 11.38
C ASN A 254 -3.98 -29.35 10.29
N HIS A 255 -4.48 -28.18 10.69
CA HIS A 255 -4.76 -27.06 9.80
C HIS A 255 -4.30 -25.74 10.44
N ILE A 256 -4.08 -24.72 9.61
CA ILE A 256 -3.62 -23.39 10.02
C ILE A 256 -4.27 -22.30 9.16
N TRP A 257 -4.82 -21.30 9.83
CA TRP A 257 -5.57 -20.18 9.23
C TRP A 257 -5.30 -18.87 9.98
N ASN A 258 -5.99 -17.79 9.63
CA ASN A 258 -5.82 -16.48 10.25
C ASN A 258 -6.98 -16.12 11.20
N LEU A 259 -6.65 -15.36 12.24
CA LEU A 259 -7.61 -14.58 13.01
C LEU A 259 -7.27 -13.10 12.82
N VAL A 260 -8.20 -12.29 12.35
CA VAL A 260 -7.94 -10.91 11.90
C VAL A 260 -8.72 -9.92 12.76
N ASN A 261 -8.10 -8.81 13.15
CA ASN A 261 -8.76 -7.74 13.89
C ASN A 261 -9.13 -6.58 12.97
N LEU A 262 -10.44 -6.38 12.77
CA LEU A 262 -11.00 -5.25 12.01
C LEU A 262 -11.76 -4.34 12.97
N ASN A 263 -11.35 -3.07 13.02
CA ASN A 263 -11.99 -2.02 13.82
C ASN A 263 -12.18 -2.40 15.31
N GLY A 264 -11.26 -3.20 15.86
CA GLY A 264 -11.27 -3.68 17.25
C GLY A 264 -11.88 -5.07 17.48
N LYS A 265 -12.67 -5.59 16.54
CA LYS A 265 -13.32 -6.92 16.61
C LYS A 265 -12.47 -7.98 15.92
N TRP A 266 -12.50 -9.22 16.39
CA TRP A 266 -11.80 -10.34 15.77
C TRP A 266 -12.74 -11.23 14.95
N TYR A 267 -12.21 -11.81 13.88
CA TYR A 267 -12.91 -12.74 12.99
C TYR A 267 -11.93 -13.80 12.48
N HIS A 268 -12.42 -15.00 12.15
CA HIS A 268 -11.64 -16.02 11.47
C HIS A 268 -11.65 -15.82 9.95
N LEU A 269 -10.49 -15.94 9.33
CA LEU A 269 -10.28 -15.85 7.89
C LEU A 269 -9.45 -17.06 7.44
N ASP A 270 -10.00 -17.91 6.57
CA ASP A 270 -9.22 -18.97 5.93
C ASP A 270 -9.27 -18.93 4.40
N CYS A 271 -8.28 -18.26 3.82
CA CYS A 271 -8.04 -18.23 2.37
C CYS A 271 -7.80 -19.63 1.77
N THR A 272 -7.57 -20.68 2.58
CA THR A 272 -7.40 -22.06 2.10
C THR A 272 -8.73 -22.74 1.80
N TRP A 273 -9.74 -22.55 2.65
CA TRP A 273 -11.08 -23.14 2.46
C TRP A 273 -12.01 -22.23 1.62
N ASP A 274 -11.58 -20.99 1.35
CA ASP A 274 -12.17 -20.12 0.32
C ASP A 274 -11.52 -20.25 -1.08
N ASP A 275 -10.45 -21.04 -1.22
CA ASP A 275 -9.94 -21.51 -2.51
C ASP A 275 -10.80 -22.69 -3.04
N PRO A 276 -11.46 -22.57 -4.22
CA PRO A 276 -12.25 -23.66 -4.77
C PRO A 276 -11.38 -24.85 -5.19
N VAL A 277 -11.73 -26.05 -4.73
CA VAL A 277 -11.05 -27.30 -5.12
C VAL A 277 -12.01 -28.18 -5.95
N PRO A 278 -11.66 -28.56 -7.20
CA PRO A 278 -10.48 -28.14 -7.97
C PRO A 278 -10.53 -26.64 -8.35
N ASP A 279 -9.35 -26.05 -8.59
CA ASP A 279 -9.20 -24.64 -8.98
C ASP A 279 -10.09 -24.28 -10.18
N ILE A 280 -10.75 -23.13 -10.05
CA ILE A 280 -11.56 -22.50 -11.09
C ILE A 280 -11.01 -21.08 -11.30
N PRO A 281 -10.20 -20.85 -12.35
CA PRO A 281 -9.49 -19.58 -12.53
C PRO A 281 -10.40 -18.33 -12.48
N ASN A 282 -10.08 -17.42 -11.56
CA ASN A 282 -10.83 -16.20 -11.21
C ASN A 282 -12.12 -16.41 -10.37
N SER A 283 -12.41 -17.62 -9.91
CA SER A 283 -13.41 -17.85 -8.86
C SER A 283 -12.84 -17.50 -7.48
N ILE A 284 -13.70 -17.07 -6.56
CA ILE A 284 -13.37 -16.70 -5.18
C ILE A 284 -14.59 -17.07 -4.31
N CYS A 285 -14.39 -17.87 -3.26
CA CYS A 285 -15.43 -18.14 -2.27
C CYS A 285 -15.33 -17.17 -1.07
N TYR A 286 -16.37 -17.14 -0.23
CA TYR A 286 -16.44 -16.34 1.01
C TYR A 286 -17.17 -17.10 2.13
N ASN A 287 -17.05 -18.43 2.11
CA ASN A 287 -17.63 -19.33 3.10
C ASN A 287 -16.87 -19.28 4.43
N TYR A 288 -15.57 -18.98 4.39
CA TYR A 288 -14.66 -18.89 5.54
C TYR A 288 -14.06 -17.49 5.72
N TYR A 289 -14.76 -16.49 5.16
CA TYR A 289 -14.44 -15.08 5.23
C TYR A 289 -15.12 -14.42 6.43
N ASN A 290 -14.32 -14.03 7.43
CA ASN A 290 -14.72 -13.34 8.65
C ASN A 290 -15.84 -14.03 9.45
N LEU A 291 -15.63 -15.31 9.75
CA LEU A 291 -16.53 -16.09 10.60
C LEU A 291 -16.33 -15.79 12.09
N THR A 292 -17.38 -16.02 12.89
CA THR A 292 -17.29 -16.07 14.35
C THR A 292 -16.72 -17.41 14.84
N ASP A 293 -16.36 -17.47 16.13
CA ASP A 293 -15.97 -18.71 16.80
C ASP A 293 -17.05 -19.80 16.60
N ASP A 294 -18.31 -19.49 16.93
CA ASP A 294 -19.46 -20.39 16.75
C ASP A 294 -19.73 -20.79 15.29
N GLU A 295 -19.25 -19.99 14.33
CA GLU A 295 -19.44 -20.28 12.92
C GLU A 295 -18.38 -21.21 12.35
N LEU A 296 -17.12 -21.06 12.79
CA LEU A 296 -15.98 -21.90 12.39
C LEU A 296 -15.90 -23.21 13.20
N ALA A 297 -16.37 -23.23 14.45
CA ALA A 297 -16.35 -24.41 15.33
C ALA A 297 -17.26 -25.58 14.89
N LYS A 298 -17.88 -25.50 13.71
CA LYS A 298 -18.71 -26.56 13.11
C LYS A 298 -17.86 -27.67 12.49
N ASP A 299 -16.67 -27.32 12.01
CA ASP A 299 -15.73 -28.20 11.29
C ASP A 299 -14.29 -28.00 11.78
N HIS A 300 -13.89 -26.78 12.15
CA HIS A 300 -12.58 -26.49 12.75
C HIS A 300 -12.57 -26.68 14.27
N ASN A 301 -11.41 -27.07 14.80
CA ASN A 301 -11.15 -27.30 16.22
C ASN A 301 -9.80 -26.67 16.61
N TRP A 302 -9.78 -25.75 17.58
CA TRP A 302 -8.58 -25.10 18.09
C TRP A 302 -8.66 -24.87 19.61
N GLU A 303 -7.52 -24.57 20.24
CA GLU A 303 -7.48 -24.16 21.65
C GLU A 303 -7.96 -22.71 21.81
N MET A 304 -9.29 -22.50 21.77
CA MET A 304 -9.98 -21.21 21.81
C MET A 304 -9.39 -20.22 22.83
N LEU A 305 -9.11 -20.67 24.07
CA LEU A 305 -8.57 -19.84 25.16
C LEU A 305 -7.12 -19.33 24.96
N LYS A 306 -6.42 -19.74 23.89
CA LYS A 306 -5.13 -19.15 23.49
C LYS A 306 -5.29 -17.88 22.65
N TYR A 307 -6.48 -17.58 22.16
CA TYR A 307 -6.74 -16.52 21.19
C TYR A 307 -7.82 -15.55 21.70
N PRO A 308 -7.88 -14.31 21.18
CA PRO A 308 -9.03 -13.44 21.36
C PRO A 308 -10.29 -14.03 20.71
N PHE A 309 -11.45 -13.85 21.34
CA PHE A 309 -12.73 -14.33 20.83
C PHE A 309 -13.20 -13.57 19.58
N ALA A 310 -13.77 -14.30 18.64
CA ALA A 310 -14.50 -13.80 17.48
C ALA A 310 -16.01 -13.95 17.72
N ASP A 311 -16.56 -13.16 18.64
CA ASP A 311 -17.95 -13.26 19.12
C ASP A 311 -18.99 -12.53 18.23
N THR A 312 -18.52 -11.69 17.31
CA THR A 312 -19.37 -10.73 16.59
C THR A 312 -19.55 -11.12 15.13
N LYS A 313 -20.79 -11.30 14.68
CA LYS A 313 -21.07 -11.60 13.26
C LYS A 313 -20.59 -10.47 12.34
N TYR A 314 -19.85 -10.83 11.28
CA TYR A 314 -19.40 -9.89 10.27
C TYR A 314 -20.55 -9.38 9.38
N ASP A 315 -20.55 -8.08 9.09
CA ASP A 315 -21.52 -7.41 8.22
C ASP A 315 -20.86 -7.10 6.87
N LEU A 316 -21.19 -7.89 5.84
CA LEU A 316 -20.66 -7.73 4.48
C LEU A 316 -21.05 -6.38 3.83
N SER A 317 -21.95 -5.57 4.40
CA SER A 317 -22.27 -4.25 3.85
C SER A 317 -21.15 -3.22 4.03
N VAL A 318 -20.26 -3.39 5.03
CA VAL A 318 -19.20 -2.41 5.35
C VAL A 318 -18.14 -2.24 4.26
N ILE A 319 -17.99 -3.25 3.38
CA ILE A 319 -17.09 -3.21 2.22
C ILE A 319 -17.65 -2.34 1.07
N ASN A 320 -18.93 -1.96 1.12
CA ASN A 320 -19.62 -1.21 0.07
C ASN A 320 -19.89 0.24 0.51
N ILE A 321 -18.87 1.08 0.40
CA ILE A 321 -18.98 2.51 0.73
C ILE A 321 -19.66 3.23 -0.45
N PRO A 322 -20.86 3.81 -0.28
CA PRO A 322 -21.58 4.47 -1.37
C PRO A 322 -20.95 5.81 -1.74
N VAL A 323 -21.11 6.20 -3.01
CA VAL A 323 -20.82 7.57 -3.47
C VAL A 323 -21.78 8.55 -2.79
N LYS A 324 -21.29 9.76 -2.48
CA LYS A 324 -22.02 10.86 -1.84
C LYS A 324 -21.92 12.18 -2.61
N ALA A 325 -20.90 12.35 -3.44
CA ALA A 325 -20.78 13.44 -4.42
C ALA A 325 -19.75 13.10 -5.51
N VAL A 326 -19.74 13.89 -6.58
CA VAL A 326 -18.62 14.04 -7.52
C VAL A 326 -18.40 15.53 -7.71
N GLU A 327 -17.15 15.98 -7.71
CA GLU A 327 -16.77 17.41 -7.72
C GLU A 327 -15.63 17.67 -8.71
N LEU A 328 -15.65 18.82 -9.39
CA LEU A 328 -14.64 19.27 -10.36
C LEU A 328 -13.66 20.29 -9.76
N ASP A 329 -12.39 20.20 -10.16
CA ASP A 329 -11.36 21.19 -9.75
C ASP A 329 -11.63 22.61 -10.28
N LYS A 330 -12.41 22.73 -11.37
CA LYS A 330 -12.76 23.99 -12.03
C LYS A 330 -14.20 23.95 -12.54
N HIS A 331 -14.97 24.98 -12.21
CA HIS A 331 -16.35 25.13 -12.67
C HIS A 331 -16.50 26.07 -13.88
N GLN A 332 -15.47 26.85 -14.21
CA GLN A 332 -15.43 27.71 -15.39
C GLN A 332 -14.01 27.74 -15.99
N ILE A 333 -13.92 27.65 -17.32
CA ILE A 333 -12.68 27.67 -18.10
C ILE A 333 -12.87 28.59 -19.31
N THR A 334 -11.87 29.42 -19.61
CA THR A 334 -11.76 30.17 -20.88
C THR A 334 -10.45 29.80 -21.57
N LEU A 335 -10.51 29.51 -22.87
CA LEU A 335 -9.36 29.17 -23.72
C LEU A 335 -9.43 29.91 -25.06
N LYS A 336 -8.29 30.16 -25.69
CA LYS A 336 -8.24 30.42 -27.14
C LYS A 336 -8.21 29.11 -27.93
N ILE A 337 -8.45 29.17 -29.25
CA ILE A 337 -8.18 28.03 -30.14
C ILE A 337 -6.72 27.57 -29.98
N GLY A 338 -6.51 26.27 -29.83
CA GLY A 338 -5.18 25.67 -29.68
C GLY A 338 -4.67 25.57 -28.24
N GLU A 339 -5.12 26.45 -27.33
CA GLU A 339 -4.74 26.42 -25.90
C GLU A 339 -5.30 25.19 -25.18
N THR A 340 -4.64 24.80 -24.10
CA THR A 340 -5.00 23.66 -23.26
C THR A 340 -5.03 23.97 -21.77
N THR A 341 -5.82 23.23 -21.01
CA THR A 341 -5.79 23.23 -19.53
C THR A 341 -6.26 21.88 -18.98
N SER A 342 -5.96 21.59 -17.71
CA SER A 342 -6.52 20.42 -17.02
C SER A 342 -7.99 20.63 -16.65
N LEU A 343 -8.75 19.55 -16.56
CA LEU A 343 -9.96 19.45 -15.75
C LEU A 343 -9.94 18.09 -15.05
N ALA A 344 -10.11 18.08 -13.74
CA ALA A 344 -10.07 16.89 -12.90
C ALA A 344 -11.37 16.72 -12.12
N ALA A 345 -11.77 15.48 -11.86
CA ALA A 345 -12.93 15.14 -11.05
C ALA A 345 -12.52 14.25 -9.86
N SER A 346 -13.14 14.50 -8.71
CA SER A 346 -13.01 13.69 -7.49
C SER A 346 -14.34 13.05 -7.14
N VAL A 347 -14.32 11.79 -6.70
CA VAL A 347 -15.51 11.10 -6.13
C VAL A 347 -15.41 11.14 -4.61
N LEU A 348 -16.48 11.53 -3.93
CA LEU A 348 -16.53 11.61 -2.46
C LEU A 348 -17.50 10.56 -1.89
N PRO A 349 -17.14 9.90 -0.77
CA PRO A 349 -15.82 9.92 -0.14
C PRO A 349 -14.77 9.26 -1.04
N ASN A 350 -13.48 9.60 -0.84
CA ASN A 350 -12.36 9.11 -1.67
C ASN A 350 -12.06 7.59 -1.51
N ASN A 351 -12.87 6.88 -0.73
CA ASN A 351 -12.89 5.44 -0.55
C ASN A 351 -14.22 4.78 -0.93
N ALA A 352 -15.11 5.50 -1.63
CA ALA A 352 -16.31 4.92 -2.23
C ALA A 352 -15.94 3.69 -3.09
N SER A 353 -16.63 2.57 -2.86
CA SER A 353 -16.25 1.27 -3.45
C SER A 353 -16.41 1.23 -4.97
N ASN A 354 -17.10 2.20 -5.56
CA ASN A 354 -16.98 2.54 -6.98
C ASN A 354 -16.67 4.03 -7.14
N ASN A 355 -15.40 4.36 -7.38
CA ASN A 355 -14.91 5.72 -7.59
C ASN A 355 -14.71 6.07 -9.08
N SER A 356 -15.32 5.31 -10.01
CA SER A 356 -15.26 5.61 -11.45
C SER A 356 -16.29 6.67 -11.86
N THR A 357 -15.95 7.47 -12.87
CA THR A 357 -16.77 8.57 -13.39
C THR A 357 -17.07 8.41 -14.87
N LYS A 358 -18.18 9.01 -15.31
CA LYS A 358 -18.62 9.11 -16.70
C LYS A 358 -18.65 10.58 -17.08
N TRP A 359 -18.08 10.91 -18.23
CA TRP A 359 -18.07 12.28 -18.76
C TRP A 359 -19.08 12.42 -19.89
N ASN A 360 -19.86 13.50 -19.89
CA ASN A 360 -20.87 13.78 -20.91
C ASN A 360 -20.81 15.26 -21.30
N PHE A 361 -20.64 15.57 -22.57
CA PHE A 361 -20.50 16.92 -23.09
C PHE A 361 -20.87 16.97 -24.57
N ASN A 362 -21.52 18.04 -25.00
CA ASN A 362 -21.90 18.19 -26.42
C ASN A 362 -20.67 18.61 -27.25
N THR A 363 -20.20 17.71 -28.10
CA THR A 363 -18.97 17.88 -28.90
C THR A 363 -19.24 18.43 -30.30
N GLU A 364 -19.78 19.64 -30.43
CA GLU A 364 -19.92 20.36 -31.72
C GLU A 364 -18.55 20.84 -32.31
N GLY A 365 -17.46 20.19 -31.90
CA GLY A 365 -16.09 20.50 -32.28
C GLY A 365 -15.53 21.79 -31.65
N VAL A 366 -16.18 22.33 -30.61
CA VAL A 366 -15.71 23.49 -29.84
C VAL A 366 -14.46 23.14 -29.02
N ILE A 367 -14.48 21.98 -28.35
CA ILE A 367 -13.34 21.44 -27.57
C ILE A 367 -13.00 20.00 -27.96
N TYR A 368 -11.78 19.61 -27.63
CA TYR A 368 -11.37 18.22 -27.46
C TYR A 368 -11.07 17.97 -25.97
N PHE A 369 -11.39 16.79 -25.45
CA PHE A 369 -11.12 16.39 -24.07
C PHE A 369 -10.76 14.91 -24.01
N ASP A 370 -9.64 14.58 -23.36
CA ASP A 370 -9.10 13.21 -23.24
C ASP A 370 -9.45 12.50 -21.92
N GLY A 371 -10.25 13.15 -21.05
CA GLY A 371 -10.53 12.70 -19.67
C GLY A 371 -9.71 13.42 -18.58
N LYS A 372 -8.71 14.22 -18.97
CA LYS A 372 -7.83 15.00 -18.07
C LYS A 372 -7.47 16.39 -18.61
N THR A 373 -7.34 16.53 -19.92
CA THR A 373 -6.85 17.73 -20.63
C THR A 373 -7.91 18.22 -21.61
N ILE A 374 -8.34 19.46 -21.47
CA ILE A 374 -9.21 20.15 -22.42
C ILE A 374 -8.33 20.94 -23.39
N LYS A 375 -8.69 20.93 -24.68
CA LYS A 375 -8.11 21.77 -25.73
C LYS A 375 -9.19 22.58 -26.44
N GLY A 376 -8.96 23.88 -26.66
CA GLY A 376 -9.81 24.71 -27.51
C GLY A 376 -9.64 24.35 -28.99
N VAL A 377 -10.74 24.14 -29.73
CA VAL A 377 -10.73 23.68 -31.13
C VAL A 377 -11.49 24.62 -32.06
N LYS A 378 -12.63 25.17 -31.64
CA LYS A 378 -13.41 26.21 -32.35
C LYS A 378 -14.07 27.16 -31.35
N PRO A 379 -14.45 28.39 -31.73
CA PRO A 379 -15.13 29.31 -30.82
C PRO A 379 -16.52 28.80 -30.42
N GLY A 380 -16.92 29.05 -29.17
CA GLY A 380 -18.22 28.62 -28.63
C GLY A 380 -18.17 28.29 -27.12
N THR A 381 -19.26 27.79 -26.56
CA THR A 381 -19.34 27.34 -25.16
C THR A 381 -19.83 25.90 -25.07
N VAL A 382 -19.19 25.07 -24.25
CA VAL A 382 -19.57 23.68 -23.95
C VAL A 382 -19.70 23.48 -22.44
N TYR A 383 -20.72 22.74 -22.04
CA TYR A 383 -20.90 22.28 -20.66
C TYR A 383 -20.26 20.88 -20.54
N VAL A 384 -19.15 20.80 -19.80
CA VAL A 384 -18.45 19.55 -19.52
C VAL A 384 -18.97 18.97 -18.21
N ASN A 385 -19.82 17.95 -18.33
CA ASN A 385 -20.47 17.31 -17.20
C ASN A 385 -19.65 16.08 -16.78
N VAL A 386 -19.39 15.93 -15.48
CA VAL A 386 -18.97 14.66 -14.89
C VAL A 386 -20.14 14.06 -14.11
N ILE A 387 -20.25 12.74 -14.13
CA ILE A 387 -21.30 11.97 -13.49
C ILE A 387 -20.63 10.79 -12.75
N SER A 388 -21.12 10.42 -11.58
CA SER A 388 -20.73 9.16 -10.92
C SER A 388 -21.11 7.95 -11.79
N ASN A 389 -20.40 6.82 -11.66
CA ASN A 389 -20.72 5.65 -12.49
C ASN A 389 -22.14 5.07 -12.22
N ASP A 390 -22.69 5.24 -11.02
CA ASP A 390 -24.07 4.87 -10.70
C ASP A 390 -25.12 5.86 -11.25
N GLY A 391 -24.71 7.04 -11.70
CA GLY A 391 -25.58 8.05 -12.33
C GLY A 391 -26.24 9.04 -11.36
N HIS A 392 -26.10 8.87 -10.04
CA HIS A 392 -26.84 9.67 -9.05
C HIS A 392 -26.25 11.06 -8.79
N PHE A 393 -24.94 11.24 -8.99
CA PHE A 393 -24.23 12.48 -8.68
C PHE A 393 -23.63 13.09 -9.95
N LYS A 394 -23.70 14.42 -10.06
CA LYS A 394 -23.29 15.18 -11.25
C LYS A 394 -22.69 16.52 -10.85
N ASP A 395 -21.61 16.89 -11.52
CA ASP A 395 -21.05 18.25 -11.51
C ASP A 395 -20.77 18.73 -12.96
N THR A 396 -20.54 20.03 -13.18
CA THR A 396 -20.49 20.64 -14.53
C THR A 396 -19.58 21.86 -14.61
N CYS A 397 -18.55 21.78 -15.46
CA CYS A 397 -17.69 22.90 -15.84
C CYS A 397 -18.21 23.61 -17.10
N VAL A 398 -18.26 24.94 -17.10
CA VAL A 398 -18.56 25.75 -18.29
C VAL A 398 -17.28 26.14 -19.00
N VAL A 399 -17.07 25.64 -20.21
CA VAL A 399 -15.87 25.88 -21.01
C VAL A 399 -16.21 26.79 -22.19
N THR A 400 -15.60 27.97 -22.24
CA THR A 400 -15.72 28.91 -23.38
C THR A 400 -14.42 28.96 -24.16
N VAL A 401 -14.51 28.77 -25.48
CA VAL A 401 -13.41 28.92 -26.42
C VAL A 401 -13.65 30.17 -27.25
N THR A 402 -12.60 30.97 -27.45
CA THR A 402 -12.63 32.20 -28.26
C THR A 402 -11.59 32.14 -29.39
N ASN A 403 -11.78 32.95 -30.44
CA ASN A 403 -10.66 33.27 -31.33
C ASN A 403 -9.62 34.10 -30.57
N GLU A 404 -8.40 34.11 -31.10
CA GLU A 404 -7.46 35.18 -30.78
C GLU A 404 -8.06 36.55 -31.11
N ILE A 405 -7.80 37.52 -30.24
CA ILE A 405 -8.20 38.90 -30.46
C ILE A 405 -7.28 39.45 -31.56
N PRO A 406 -7.80 39.95 -32.70
CA PRO A 406 -6.99 40.28 -33.86
C PRO A 406 -5.81 41.20 -33.53
N ASP A 407 -4.61 40.91 -34.07
CA ASP A 407 -3.33 41.62 -33.81
C ASP A 407 -3.37 43.16 -33.95
N SER A 408 -4.42 43.68 -34.58
CA SER A 408 -4.66 45.11 -34.68
C SER A 408 -5.13 45.74 -33.35
N ILE A 409 -5.69 44.95 -32.42
CA ILE A 409 -6.21 45.38 -31.12
C ILE A 409 -5.20 45.10 -30.00
N ASP A 410 -4.37 46.09 -29.69
CA ASP A 410 -3.89 46.23 -28.31
C ASP A 410 -5.07 46.68 -27.43
N ILE A 411 -5.41 45.86 -26.43
CA ILE A 411 -6.49 46.08 -25.45
C ILE A 411 -6.00 47.01 -24.33
N ASN A 412 -4.73 46.86 -23.91
CA ASN A 412 -4.12 47.65 -22.85
C ASN A 412 -3.85 49.08 -23.34
N ASP A 413 -3.60 49.25 -24.64
CA ASP A 413 -3.56 50.54 -25.34
C ASP A 413 -4.89 50.92 -26.03
N SER A 414 -6.03 50.53 -25.44
CA SER A 414 -7.36 50.93 -25.91
C SER A 414 -8.05 51.98 -25.02
N THR A 415 -8.90 52.80 -25.63
CA THR A 415 -9.86 53.67 -24.99
C THR A 415 -11.21 52.95 -24.95
N GLN A 416 -11.65 52.56 -23.75
CA GLN A 416 -12.97 51.96 -23.54
C GLN A 416 -14.04 53.05 -23.47
N LEU A 417 -15.08 52.94 -24.31
CA LEU A 417 -16.29 53.75 -24.19
C LEU A 417 -17.28 53.09 -23.22
N GLN A 418 -18.14 53.91 -22.61
CA GLN A 418 -19.20 53.44 -21.71
C GLN A 418 -20.08 52.37 -22.39
N GLU A 419 -20.23 51.21 -21.73
CA GLU A 419 -21.07 50.11 -22.21
C GLU A 419 -22.52 50.55 -22.49
N LYS A 420 -23.13 49.95 -23.52
CA LYS A 420 -24.54 50.14 -23.87
C LYS A 420 -25.33 48.85 -23.69
N ILE A 421 -26.20 48.81 -22.69
CA ILE A 421 -27.13 47.70 -22.44
C ILE A 421 -28.46 47.91 -23.19
N ASN A 422 -29.24 46.83 -23.30
CA ASN A 422 -30.59 46.81 -23.88
C ASN A 422 -30.68 47.38 -25.31
N VAL A 423 -29.66 47.12 -26.13
CA VAL A 423 -29.56 47.61 -27.51
C VAL A 423 -30.49 46.84 -28.45
N ASP A 424 -31.07 47.52 -29.43
CA ASP A 424 -31.97 46.91 -30.43
C ASP A 424 -31.24 45.94 -31.37
N LYS A 425 -31.89 44.84 -31.74
CA LYS A 425 -31.33 43.78 -32.61
C LYS A 425 -30.97 44.24 -34.03
N ASP A 426 -31.50 45.36 -34.51
CA ASP A 426 -31.24 45.94 -35.82
C ASP A 426 -30.37 47.23 -35.75
N LYS A 427 -29.77 47.51 -34.59
CA LYS A 427 -29.05 48.75 -34.30
C LYS A 427 -27.94 49.06 -35.31
N SER A 428 -28.09 50.19 -35.99
CA SER A 428 -26.99 50.87 -36.66
C SER A 428 -26.34 51.90 -35.74
N TRP A 429 -25.01 51.99 -35.82
CA TRP A 429 -24.18 52.96 -35.10
C TRP A 429 -23.77 54.09 -36.03
N LYS A 430 -23.99 55.34 -35.61
CA LYS A 430 -23.37 56.52 -36.23
C LYS A 430 -22.18 56.95 -35.39
N ILE A 431 -21.00 57.03 -36.00
CA ILE A 431 -19.73 57.31 -35.34
C ILE A 431 -19.16 58.60 -35.95
N ARG A 432 -19.15 59.69 -35.18
CA ARG A 432 -18.63 60.98 -35.64
C ARG A 432 -17.21 61.22 -35.16
N PHE A 433 -16.34 61.61 -36.08
CA PHE A 433 -14.95 61.96 -35.86
C PHE A 433 -14.79 63.50 -35.91
N ASN A 434 -13.69 64.03 -35.37
CA ASN A 434 -13.42 65.46 -35.38
C ASN A 434 -12.81 65.97 -36.70
N LYS A 435 -12.67 65.09 -37.71
CA LYS A 435 -12.10 65.36 -39.04
C LYS A 435 -12.69 64.42 -40.08
N ASN A 436 -12.67 64.83 -41.34
CA ASN A 436 -12.94 63.95 -42.47
C ASN A 436 -11.94 62.79 -42.51
N ILE A 437 -12.45 61.58 -42.68
CA ILE A 437 -11.68 60.33 -42.74
C ILE A 437 -11.34 60.05 -44.21
N SER A 438 -10.12 59.57 -44.47
CA SER A 438 -9.74 59.19 -45.83
C SER A 438 -10.53 57.98 -46.29
N ALA A 439 -10.98 57.98 -47.55
CA ALA A 439 -11.77 56.87 -48.10
C ALA A 439 -11.02 55.53 -48.08
N SER A 440 -9.69 55.55 -48.26
CA SER A 440 -8.82 54.36 -48.17
C SER A 440 -8.60 53.86 -46.73
N ALA A 441 -8.94 54.66 -45.71
CA ALA A 441 -8.93 54.23 -44.32
C ALA A 441 -10.22 53.49 -43.91
N LEU A 442 -11.28 53.54 -44.71
CA LEU A 442 -12.57 52.93 -44.40
C LEU A 442 -12.63 51.47 -44.86
N ASN A 443 -12.32 50.53 -43.96
CA ASN A 443 -12.30 49.10 -44.24
C ASN A 443 -12.65 48.27 -42.99
N LYS A 444 -12.95 46.97 -43.19
CA LYS A 444 -13.33 46.01 -42.14
C LYS A 444 -12.19 45.58 -41.19
N ASP A 445 -11.01 46.19 -41.29
CA ASP A 445 -9.89 46.01 -40.36
C ASP A 445 -9.63 47.26 -39.50
N ASN A 446 -10.11 48.42 -39.96
CA ASN A 446 -10.09 49.67 -39.23
C ASN A 446 -11.40 49.94 -38.46
N VAL A 447 -12.54 49.44 -38.93
CA VAL A 447 -13.82 49.49 -38.19
C VAL A 447 -14.53 48.16 -38.33
N PHE A 448 -14.85 47.51 -37.21
CA PHE A 448 -15.54 46.21 -37.20
C PHE A 448 -16.28 45.98 -35.89
N ILE A 449 -17.09 44.93 -35.84
CA ILE A 449 -17.77 44.46 -34.63
C ILE A 449 -17.30 43.04 -34.34
N LEU A 450 -16.98 42.72 -33.09
CA LEU A 450 -16.76 41.36 -32.60
C LEU A 450 -17.97 40.85 -31.83
N ASP A 451 -18.20 39.54 -31.85
CA ASP A 451 -19.08 38.86 -30.89
C ASP A 451 -18.35 38.49 -29.59
N GLU A 452 -19.08 37.85 -28.68
CA GLU A 452 -18.58 37.33 -27.38
C GLU A 452 -17.50 36.24 -27.48
N PHE A 453 -17.23 35.68 -28.67
CA PHE A 453 -16.17 34.71 -28.93
C PHE A 453 -15.03 35.27 -29.80
N ASN A 454 -14.98 36.59 -29.99
CA ASN A 454 -14.03 37.30 -30.87
C ASN A 454 -14.18 36.96 -32.38
N ASN A 455 -15.33 36.48 -32.86
CA ASN A 455 -15.60 36.42 -34.31
C ASN A 455 -15.93 37.81 -34.85
N LYS A 456 -15.40 38.19 -36.02
CA LYS A 456 -15.86 39.40 -36.73
C LYS A 456 -17.30 39.19 -37.23
N VAL A 457 -18.20 40.10 -36.85
CA VAL A 457 -19.57 40.16 -37.35
C VAL A 457 -19.60 40.89 -38.70
N ASP A 458 -20.37 40.35 -39.64
CA ASP A 458 -20.50 40.93 -40.97
C ASP A 458 -21.25 42.28 -40.95
N ILE A 459 -20.60 43.33 -41.46
CA ILE A 459 -21.12 44.70 -41.49
C ILE A 459 -21.15 45.30 -42.91
N ASP A 460 -22.15 46.15 -43.11
CA ASP A 460 -22.16 47.30 -44.01
C ASP A 460 -21.47 48.47 -43.31
N LEU A 461 -20.53 49.11 -44.00
CA LEU A 461 -19.64 50.15 -43.49
C LEU A 461 -19.50 51.24 -44.54
N ARG A 462 -20.07 52.41 -44.28
CA ARG A 462 -20.05 53.55 -45.21
C ARG A 462 -19.94 54.88 -44.48
N PHE A 463 -19.68 55.93 -45.25
CA PHE A 463 -19.91 57.30 -44.81
C PHE A 463 -21.40 57.61 -44.65
N ASP A 464 -21.70 58.57 -43.78
CA ASP A 464 -22.93 59.35 -43.83
C ASP A 464 -22.82 60.43 -44.94
N VAL A 465 -23.70 61.44 -44.95
CA VAL A 465 -23.63 62.56 -45.91
C VAL A 465 -22.26 63.26 -45.95
N ASN A 466 -21.55 63.29 -44.81
CA ASN A 466 -20.22 63.90 -44.67
C ASN A 466 -19.15 62.85 -44.32
N LYS A 467 -17.92 63.05 -44.81
CA LYS A 467 -16.74 62.23 -44.48
C LYS A 467 -16.31 62.25 -43.00
N ASP A 468 -16.90 63.11 -42.16
CA ASP A 468 -16.63 63.15 -40.72
C ASP A 468 -17.40 62.07 -39.93
N THR A 469 -18.38 61.40 -40.55
CA THR A 469 -19.31 60.50 -39.88
C THR A 469 -19.41 59.16 -40.61
N LEU A 470 -19.25 58.07 -39.87
CA LEU A 470 -19.42 56.71 -40.36
C LEU A 470 -20.75 56.11 -39.90
N ILE A 471 -21.34 55.30 -40.76
CA ILE A 471 -22.47 54.41 -40.45
C ILE A 471 -21.94 52.98 -40.44
N VAL A 472 -22.10 52.31 -39.30
CA VAL A 472 -21.87 50.86 -39.15
C VAL A 472 -23.23 50.18 -38.97
N LYS A 473 -23.53 49.17 -39.78
CA LYS A 473 -24.73 48.34 -39.62
C LYS A 473 -24.37 46.89 -39.90
N THR A 474 -24.85 45.94 -39.09
CA THR A 474 -24.67 44.52 -39.38
C THR A 474 -25.53 44.08 -40.57
N LEU A 475 -25.02 43.14 -41.37
CA LEU A 475 -25.76 42.57 -42.52
C LEU A 475 -26.88 41.62 -42.08
N LYS A 476 -26.81 41.13 -40.84
CA LYS A 476 -27.85 40.36 -40.14
C LYS A 476 -28.15 41.06 -38.81
N ASN A 477 -29.36 40.90 -38.28
CA ASN A 477 -29.67 41.39 -36.93
C ASN A 477 -28.76 40.69 -35.89
N TYR A 478 -28.40 41.41 -34.83
CA TYR A 478 -27.72 40.83 -33.67
C TYR A 478 -28.63 39.82 -32.96
N THR A 479 -28.02 38.86 -32.28
CA THR A 479 -28.73 37.88 -31.46
C THR A 479 -29.14 38.50 -30.12
N SER A 480 -30.40 38.32 -29.73
CA SER A 480 -30.94 38.79 -28.43
C SER A 480 -30.19 38.16 -27.25
N GLY A 481 -29.97 38.94 -26.18
CA GLY A 481 -29.24 38.50 -24.98
C GLY A 481 -27.74 38.27 -25.15
N LYS A 482 -27.16 38.59 -26.31
CA LYS A 482 -25.72 38.41 -26.59
C LYS A 482 -24.91 39.69 -26.45
N THR A 483 -23.62 39.53 -26.17
CA THR A 483 -22.66 40.63 -26.05
C THR A 483 -21.86 40.82 -27.34
N TYR A 484 -21.61 42.07 -27.72
CA TYR A 484 -20.81 42.46 -28.86
C TYR A 484 -19.86 43.62 -28.51
N TYR A 485 -18.82 43.81 -29.32
CA TYR A 485 -17.82 44.86 -29.15
C TYR A 485 -17.66 45.62 -30.47
N LEU A 486 -18.01 46.91 -30.49
CA LEU A 486 -17.67 47.80 -31.60
C LEU A 486 -16.20 48.24 -31.44
N VAL A 487 -15.39 48.06 -32.48
CA VAL A 487 -13.96 48.35 -32.49
C VAL A 487 -13.62 49.33 -33.60
N ILE A 488 -12.86 50.37 -33.25
CA ILE A 488 -12.24 51.32 -34.18
C ILE A 488 -10.73 51.27 -33.96
N ASN A 489 -9.99 50.88 -34.99
CA ASN A 489 -8.54 50.73 -34.91
C ASN A 489 -7.82 52.08 -34.99
N LYS A 490 -6.72 52.27 -34.24
CA LYS A 490 -5.89 53.49 -34.34
C LYS A 490 -5.27 53.72 -35.72
N LYS A 491 -5.19 52.68 -36.55
CA LYS A 491 -4.80 52.72 -37.97
C LYS A 491 -5.81 53.46 -38.89
N ILE A 492 -6.99 53.87 -38.41
CA ILE A 492 -7.87 54.77 -39.18
C ILE A 492 -7.27 56.19 -39.25
N TYR A 493 -7.28 56.83 -40.43
CA TYR A 493 -6.64 58.13 -40.67
C TYR A 493 -7.52 59.13 -41.42
N SER A 494 -7.31 60.42 -41.12
CA SER A 494 -7.98 61.54 -41.78
C SER A 494 -7.53 61.75 -43.24
N ASP A 495 -8.28 62.54 -44.03
CA ASP A 495 -7.83 63.04 -45.35
C ASP A 495 -6.44 63.74 -45.25
N SER A 496 -6.08 64.26 -44.06
CA SER A 496 -4.76 64.87 -43.77
C SER A 496 -3.72 63.88 -43.19
N GLY A 497 -3.91 62.57 -43.37
CA GLY A 497 -2.99 61.50 -42.92
C GLY A 497 -2.84 61.31 -41.41
N LYS A 498 -3.60 62.03 -40.56
CA LYS A 498 -3.47 61.90 -39.09
C LYS A 498 -4.31 60.74 -38.58
N THR A 499 -3.69 59.84 -37.83
CA THR A 499 -4.29 58.68 -37.16
C THR A 499 -4.90 59.03 -35.80
N MET A 500 -5.57 58.06 -35.16
CA MET A 500 -5.89 58.14 -33.73
C MET A 500 -4.69 57.70 -32.86
N ILE A 501 -4.73 58.04 -31.57
CA ILE A 501 -3.67 57.70 -30.60
C ILE A 501 -3.82 56.26 -30.09
N LYS A 502 -5.04 55.89 -29.67
CA LYS A 502 -5.40 54.58 -29.11
C LYS A 502 -6.50 53.92 -29.95
N ASN A 503 -6.62 52.59 -29.85
CA ASN A 503 -7.82 51.89 -30.32
C ASN A 503 -9.04 52.38 -29.54
N ILE A 504 -10.24 52.35 -30.12
CA ILE A 504 -11.50 52.63 -29.40
C ILE A 504 -12.34 51.36 -29.39
N ILE A 505 -12.82 50.97 -28.21
CA ILE A 505 -13.66 49.78 -28.02
C ILE A 505 -14.92 50.18 -27.25
N MET A 506 -16.07 49.64 -27.63
CA MET A 506 -17.34 49.82 -26.92
C MET A 506 -18.06 48.47 -26.82
N LYS A 507 -18.18 47.94 -25.59
CA LYS A 507 -19.03 46.80 -25.27
C LYS A 507 -20.50 47.20 -25.38
N PHE A 508 -21.34 46.31 -25.92
CA PHE A 508 -22.79 46.47 -25.90
C PHE A 508 -23.52 45.13 -25.83
N SER A 509 -24.71 45.15 -25.23
CA SER A 509 -25.53 43.96 -24.95
C SER A 509 -26.94 44.13 -25.53
N ILE A 510 -27.42 43.13 -26.27
CA ILE A 510 -28.69 43.17 -27.02
C ILE A 510 -29.88 42.76 -26.15
N LYS A 511 -31.01 43.46 -26.31
CA LYS A 511 -32.28 43.19 -25.62
C LYS A 511 -33.07 41.99 -26.18
#